data_AF-F5YXZ2-F1
#
_entry.id   AF-F5YXZ2-F1
#
_cell.length_a   1.000
_cell.length_b   1.000
_cell.length_c   1.000
_cell.angle_alpha   90.00
_cell.angle_beta   90.00
_cell.angle_gamma   90.00
#
_symmetry.space_group_name_H-M   'P 1'
#
loop_
_entity.id
_entity.type
_entity.pdbx_description
1 polymer ?
#
loop_
_entity_poly.entity_id
_entity_poly.type
_entity_poly.pdbx_seq_one_letter_code
_entity_poly.pdbx_strand_id
1 'polypeptide(L)'
;MDTHTRKYRLPDHGYTIVRWAHELAEGRGAVVVEPDVERIRRPDGALAFADAAPFKTVPDGPLSVLRELLDLEAREIRVWSKAGFARFHRGAAARQADRICRAQGSEAAVDWVLANATGADVDTDELRDRLGARLFTAGGFDEDYYRAEVGRCIEHRRHRLNG
;
A
#
# COMPACT_ATOMS: atom_id res chain seq x y z
N MET A 1 2.83 -19.32 8.48
CA MET A 1 1.35 -19.41 8.48
C MET A 1 0.88 -18.38 7.47
N ASP A 2 0.60 -18.80 6.23
CA ASP A 2 0.13 -17.90 5.15
C ASP A 2 -1.39 -17.72 5.26
N THR A 3 -1.83 -16.88 6.20
CA THR A 3 -3.26 -16.59 6.42
C THR A 3 -3.81 -15.46 5.55
N HIS A 4 -3.04 -14.97 4.58
CA HIS A 4 -3.45 -13.86 3.72
C HIS A 4 -3.32 -14.23 2.23
N THR A 5 -4.04 -15.26 1.79
CA THR A 5 -4.23 -15.48 0.34
C THR A 5 -5.17 -14.39 -0.20
N ARG A 6 -4.59 -13.21 -0.45
CA ARG A 6 -5.24 -12.09 -1.11
C ARG A 6 -5.80 -12.53 -2.47
N LYS A 7 -7.04 -12.15 -2.80
CA LYS A 7 -7.79 -12.60 -3.97
C LYS A 7 -6.99 -12.46 -5.27
N TYR A 8 -6.27 -11.35 -5.38
CA TYR A 8 -5.45 -11.00 -6.55
C TYR A 8 -3.95 -11.16 -6.32
N ARG A 9 -3.54 -11.71 -5.17
CA ARG A 9 -2.12 -11.82 -4.75
C ARG A 9 -1.36 -10.50 -4.86
N LEU A 10 -2.03 -9.38 -4.59
CA LEU A 10 -1.38 -8.08 -4.56
C LEU A 10 -0.43 -7.99 -3.36
N PRO A 11 0.71 -7.28 -3.48
CA PRO A 11 1.63 -7.07 -2.37
C PRO A 11 0.95 -6.52 -1.12
N ASP A 12 1.34 -7.00 0.07
CA ASP A 12 0.88 -6.47 1.35
C ASP A 12 1.91 -5.48 1.90
N HIS A 13 1.66 -4.17 1.72
CA HIS A 13 2.55 -3.13 2.19
C HIS A 13 2.69 -3.07 3.72
N GLY A 14 1.66 -3.51 4.46
CA GLY A 14 1.75 -3.66 5.91
C GLY A 14 2.76 -4.73 6.30
N TYR A 15 2.67 -5.89 5.66
CA TYR A 15 3.65 -6.97 5.83
C TYR A 15 5.06 -6.52 5.42
N THR A 16 5.20 -5.83 4.29
CA THR A 16 6.49 -5.31 3.82
C THR A 16 7.15 -4.41 4.87
N ILE A 17 6.40 -3.49 5.49
CA ILE A 17 6.92 -2.61 6.54
C ILE A 17 7.29 -3.38 7.81
N VAL A 18 6.47 -4.34 8.23
CA VAL A 18 6.78 -5.21 9.39
C VAL A 18 8.05 -6.02 9.13
N ARG A 19 8.21 -6.55 7.91
CA ARG A 19 9.43 -7.26 7.49
C ARG A 19 10.65 -6.35 7.53
N TRP A 20 10.58 -5.14 6.97
CA TRP A 20 11.70 -4.19 7.06
C TRP A 20 12.04 -3.86 8.52
N ALA A 21 11.04 -3.63 9.37
CA ALA A 21 11.24 -3.38 10.79
C ALA A 21 11.89 -4.58 11.51
N HIS A 22 11.46 -5.81 11.19
CA HIS A 22 12.09 -7.04 11.67
C HIS A 22 13.59 -7.07 11.31
N GLU A 23 13.93 -6.84 10.05
CA GLU A 23 15.30 -6.91 9.54
C GLU A 23 16.19 -5.79 10.13
N LEU A 24 15.65 -4.59 10.34
CA LEU A 24 16.41 -3.43 10.83
C LEU A 24 16.70 -3.49 12.34
N ALA A 25 15.91 -4.24 13.12
CA ALA A 25 16.02 -4.29 14.57
C ALA A 25 15.93 -5.71 15.14
N GLU A 26 16.46 -6.69 14.40
CA GLU A 26 16.61 -8.10 14.81
C GLU A 26 15.34 -8.67 15.47
N GLY A 27 14.20 -8.52 14.79
CA GLY A 27 12.89 -8.99 15.24
C GLY A 27 12.17 -8.10 16.27
N ARG A 28 12.91 -7.31 17.07
CA ARG A 28 12.29 -6.37 18.02
C ARG A 28 11.52 -5.25 17.32
N GLY A 29 11.92 -4.90 16.10
CA GLY A 29 11.21 -3.91 15.29
C GLY A 29 9.82 -4.39 14.87
N ALA A 30 9.66 -5.66 14.52
CA ALA A 30 8.34 -6.22 14.17
C ALA A 30 7.36 -6.14 15.36
N VAL A 31 7.82 -6.48 16.57
CA VAL A 31 7.00 -6.44 17.80
C VAL A 31 6.40 -5.05 18.06
N VAL A 32 7.09 -3.98 17.65
CA VAL A 32 6.62 -2.60 17.85
C VAL A 32 5.73 -2.12 16.70
N VAL A 33 5.92 -2.66 15.50
CA VAL A 33 5.30 -2.13 14.26
C VAL A 33 4.07 -2.93 13.84
N GLU A 34 4.08 -4.25 14.03
CA GLU A 34 2.97 -5.14 13.68
C GLU A 34 1.66 -4.74 14.38
N PRO A 35 1.62 -4.47 15.70
CA PRO A 35 0.37 -4.05 16.35
C PRO A 35 -0.22 -2.76 15.78
N ASP A 36 0.63 -1.83 15.33
CA ASP A 36 0.20 -0.57 14.73
C ASP A 36 -0.44 -0.79 13.36
N VAL A 37 0.16 -1.66 12.53
CA VAL A 37 -0.36 -2.04 11.22
C VAL A 37 -1.68 -2.79 11.38
N GLU A 38 -1.73 -3.79 12.26
CA GLU A 38 -2.93 -4.60 12.48
C GLU A 38 -4.08 -3.80 13.09
N ARG A 39 -3.80 -2.74 13.86
CA ARG A 39 -4.84 -1.85 14.41
C ARG A 39 -5.62 -1.10 13.32
N ILE A 40 -4.98 -0.80 12.18
CA ILE A 40 -5.62 -0.08 11.07
C ILE A 40 -6.03 -1.03 9.93
N ARG A 41 -5.61 -2.28 10.00
CA ARG A 41 -6.06 -3.32 9.08
C ARG A 41 -7.53 -3.62 9.34
N ARG A 42 -8.32 -3.62 8.27
CA ARG A 42 -9.75 -3.92 8.33
C ARG A 42 -9.99 -5.41 8.55
N PRO A 43 -11.19 -5.80 9.01
CA PRO A 43 -11.53 -7.22 9.24
C PRO A 43 -11.43 -8.11 8.00
N ASP A 44 -11.59 -7.52 6.80
CA ASP A 44 -11.40 -8.19 5.51
C ASP A 44 -9.92 -8.30 5.10
N GLY A 45 -8.99 -7.82 5.93
CA GLY A 45 -7.56 -7.81 5.69
C GLY A 45 -7.06 -6.59 4.90
N ALA A 46 -7.96 -5.71 4.44
CA ALA A 46 -7.60 -4.56 3.63
C ALA A 46 -6.86 -3.49 4.45
N LEU A 47 -5.90 -2.85 3.81
CA LEU A 47 -5.29 -1.59 4.23
C LEU A 47 -5.67 -0.54 3.22
N ALA A 48 -6.33 0.54 3.65
CA ALA A 48 -6.74 1.63 2.77
C ALA A 48 -6.07 2.94 3.19
N PHE A 49 -5.77 3.79 2.21
CA PHE A 49 -5.20 5.11 2.47
C PHE A 49 -6.03 5.92 3.48
N ALA A 50 -7.37 5.82 3.43
CA ALA A 50 -8.27 6.52 4.35
C ALA A 50 -7.99 6.19 5.83
N ASP A 51 -7.62 4.95 6.14
CA ASP A 51 -7.34 4.51 7.50
C ASP A 51 -5.94 4.95 7.95
N ALA A 52 -5.01 5.08 7.00
CA ALA A 52 -3.65 5.58 7.23
C ALA A 52 -3.53 7.11 7.15
N ALA A 53 -4.57 7.82 6.67
CA ALA A 53 -4.54 9.26 6.40
C ALA A 53 -4.12 10.15 7.59
N PRO A 54 -4.41 9.80 8.86
CA PRO A 54 -3.94 10.57 10.02
C PRO A 54 -2.42 10.55 10.22
N PHE A 55 -1.72 9.49 9.80
CA PHE A 55 -0.30 9.29 10.10
C PHE A 55 0.57 9.97 9.04
N LYS A 56 0.98 11.21 9.30
CA LYS A 56 1.62 12.08 8.28
C LYS A 56 3.09 12.36 8.56
N THR A 57 3.59 11.99 9.73
CA THR A 57 4.85 12.50 10.25
C THR A 57 5.71 11.39 10.84
N VAL A 58 7.03 11.61 10.94
CA VAL A 58 7.97 10.66 11.56
C VAL A 58 7.56 10.24 12.99
N PRO A 59 7.01 11.11 13.86
CA PRO A 59 6.44 10.70 15.15
C PRO A 59 5.35 9.64 15.08
N ASP A 60 4.59 9.59 13.98
CA ASP A 60 3.58 8.54 13.75
C ASP A 60 4.23 7.17 13.49
N GLY A 61 5.54 7.16 13.27
CA GLY A 61 6.35 5.97 13.05
C GLY A 61 6.11 5.34 11.68
N PRO A 62 6.35 4.03 11.53
CA PRO A 62 6.27 3.37 10.23
C PRO A 62 4.89 3.43 9.54
N LEU A 63 3.83 3.83 10.26
CA LEU A 63 2.53 4.13 9.65
C LEU A 63 2.55 5.33 8.70
N SER A 64 3.45 6.30 8.88
CA SER A 64 3.61 7.40 7.93
C SER A 64 4.17 6.91 6.60
N VAL A 65 5.08 5.94 6.64
CA VAL A 65 5.62 5.26 5.45
C VAL A 65 4.54 4.41 4.79
N LEU A 66 3.76 3.66 5.59
CA LEU A 66 2.63 2.88 5.07
C LEU A 66 1.62 3.75 4.33
N ARG A 67 1.27 4.91 4.89
CA ARG A 67 0.38 5.88 4.24
C ARG A 67 0.90 6.28 2.86
N GLU A 68 2.20 6.53 2.73
CA GLU A 68 2.80 6.91 1.45
C GLU A 68 2.77 5.77 0.44
N LEU A 69 3.10 4.54 0.85
CA LEU A 69 3.01 3.38 -0.03
C LEU A 69 1.57 3.14 -0.52
N LEU A 70 0.57 3.30 0.36
CA LEU A 70 -0.85 3.20 -0.03
C LEU A 70 -1.28 4.34 -0.97
N ASP A 71 -0.65 5.52 -0.89
CA ASP A 71 -0.87 6.62 -1.83
C ASP A 71 -0.32 6.27 -3.23
N LEU A 72 0.88 5.70 -3.29
CA LEU A 72 1.49 5.22 -4.54
C LEU A 72 0.71 4.07 -5.15
N GLU A 73 0.27 3.11 -4.33
CA GLU A 73 -0.57 1.99 -4.75
C GLU A 73 -1.84 2.48 -5.45
N ALA A 74 -2.55 3.44 -4.86
CA ALA A 74 -3.73 4.04 -5.46
C ALA A 74 -3.44 4.75 -6.80
N ARG A 75 -2.29 5.42 -6.91
CA ARG A 75 -1.86 6.07 -8.17
C ARG A 75 -1.58 5.03 -9.26
N GLU A 76 -0.92 3.93 -8.93
CA GLU A 76 -0.65 2.87 -9.91
C GLU A 76 -1.93 2.16 -10.35
N ILE A 77 -2.86 1.85 -9.44
CA ILE A 77 -4.18 1.32 -9.80
C ILE A 77 -4.96 2.30 -10.69
N ARG A 78 -4.87 3.59 -10.42
CA ARG A 78 -5.45 4.62 -11.28
C ARG A 78 -4.85 4.60 -12.69
N VAL A 79 -3.54 4.38 -12.83
CA VAL A 79 -2.89 4.31 -14.15
C VAL A 79 -3.27 3.02 -14.87
N TRP A 80 -3.14 1.88 -14.20
CA TRP A 80 -3.47 0.56 -14.70
C TRP A 80 -4.94 0.45 -15.17
N SER A 81 -5.88 0.92 -14.34
CA SER A 81 -7.32 0.82 -14.64
C SER A 81 -7.70 1.44 -15.97
N LYS A 82 -6.95 2.44 -16.46
CA LYS A 82 -7.20 3.10 -17.76
C LYS A 82 -7.23 2.13 -18.93
N ALA A 83 -6.47 1.03 -18.87
CA ALA A 83 -6.41 0.03 -19.95
C ALA A 83 -7.80 -0.58 -20.22
N GLY A 84 -8.58 -0.83 -19.16
CA GLY A 84 -9.89 -1.49 -19.25
C GLY A 84 -11.04 -0.64 -19.80
N PHE A 85 -10.83 0.64 -20.08
CA PHE A 85 -11.91 1.56 -20.48
C PHE A 85 -11.62 2.27 -21.79
N ALA A 86 -12.69 2.45 -22.58
CA ALA A 86 -12.67 3.21 -23.81
C ALA A 86 -12.21 4.67 -23.58
N ARG A 87 -11.60 5.27 -24.61
CA ARG A 87 -10.93 6.59 -24.57
C ARG A 87 -11.74 7.68 -23.86
N PHE A 88 -13.04 7.76 -24.11
CA PHE A 88 -13.91 8.80 -23.56
C PHE A 88 -14.33 8.56 -22.10
N HIS A 89 -14.30 7.31 -21.61
CA HIS A 89 -14.67 6.95 -20.23
C HIS A 89 -13.46 6.76 -19.31
N ARG A 90 -12.28 6.51 -19.90
CA ARG A 90 -11.01 6.24 -19.21
C ARG A 90 -10.68 7.21 -18.08
N GLY A 91 -10.86 8.51 -18.29
CA GLY A 91 -10.53 9.52 -17.28
C GLY A 91 -11.44 9.48 -16.04
N ALA A 92 -12.74 9.30 -16.26
CA ALA A 92 -13.72 9.19 -15.18
C ALA A 92 -13.57 7.87 -14.43
N ALA A 93 -13.40 6.77 -15.16
CA ALA A 93 -13.21 5.45 -14.58
C ALA A 93 -11.93 5.35 -13.73
N ALA A 94 -10.80 5.89 -14.22
CA ALA A 94 -9.57 5.92 -13.45
C ALA A 94 -9.70 6.73 -12.15
N ARG A 95 -10.41 7.87 -12.16
CA ARG A 95 -10.71 8.63 -10.94
C ARG A 95 -11.60 7.85 -9.98
N GLN A 96 -12.54 7.07 -10.50
CA GLN A 96 -13.39 6.22 -9.67
C GLN A 96 -12.60 5.08 -9.02
N ALA A 97 -11.74 4.40 -9.78
CA ALA A 97 -10.83 3.38 -9.26
C ALA A 97 -9.91 3.94 -8.15
N ASP A 98 -9.31 5.12 -8.35
CA ASP A 98 -8.52 5.81 -7.33
C ASP A 98 -9.31 6.09 -6.05
N ARG A 99 -10.54 6.63 -6.18
CA ARG A 99 -11.41 6.90 -5.03
C ARG A 99 -11.75 5.64 -4.24
N ILE A 100 -12.11 4.57 -4.95
CA ILE A 100 -12.43 3.27 -4.33
C ILE A 100 -11.18 2.72 -3.64
N CYS A 101 -10.02 2.73 -4.31
CA CYS A 101 -8.77 2.24 -3.75
C CYS A 101 -8.41 2.96 -2.45
N ARG A 102 -8.50 4.29 -2.44
CA ARG A 102 -8.18 5.10 -1.26
C ARG A 102 -9.15 4.86 -0.10
N ALA A 103 -10.42 4.60 -0.39
CA ALA A 103 -11.47 4.46 0.60
C ALA A 103 -11.64 3.02 1.12
N GLN A 104 -11.39 2.02 0.27
CA GLN A 104 -11.76 0.62 0.49
C GLN A 104 -10.58 -0.35 0.32
N GLY A 105 -9.44 0.11 -0.19
CA GLY A 105 -8.28 -0.73 -0.46
C GLY A 105 -8.24 -1.24 -1.91
N SER A 106 -7.10 -1.83 -2.26
CA SER A 106 -6.77 -2.20 -3.63
C SER A 106 -7.67 -3.28 -4.23
N GLU A 107 -8.02 -4.31 -3.46
CA GLU A 107 -8.86 -5.39 -3.99
C GLU A 107 -10.26 -4.90 -4.38
N ALA A 108 -10.85 -4.00 -3.58
CA ALA A 108 -12.14 -3.38 -3.91
C ALA A 108 -12.06 -2.54 -5.19
N ALA A 109 -10.94 -1.86 -5.43
CA ALA A 109 -10.72 -1.10 -6.65
C ALA A 109 -10.57 -2.02 -7.87
N VAL A 110 -9.83 -3.12 -7.74
CA VAL A 110 -9.68 -4.14 -8.79
C VAL A 110 -11.03 -4.78 -9.11
N ASP A 111 -11.81 -5.18 -8.10
CA ASP A 111 -13.16 -5.71 -8.26
C ASP A 111 -14.05 -4.76 -9.07
N TRP A 112 -14.02 -3.47 -8.71
CA TRP A 112 -14.78 -2.47 -9.43
C TRP A 112 -14.31 -2.31 -10.88
N VAL A 113 -13.00 -2.27 -11.14
CA VAL A 113 -12.46 -2.15 -12.50
C VAL A 113 -12.86 -3.34 -13.35
N LEU A 114 -12.68 -4.58 -12.86
CA LEU A 114 -13.02 -5.79 -13.60
C LEU A 114 -14.52 -5.89 -13.89
N ALA A 115 -15.37 -5.45 -12.96
CA ALA A 115 -16.82 -5.45 -13.16
C ALA A 115 -17.32 -4.38 -14.15
N ASN A 116 -16.55 -3.31 -14.38
CA ASN A 116 -16.98 -2.16 -15.18
C ASN A 116 -16.17 -1.95 -16.46
N ALA A 117 -15.11 -2.72 -16.68
CA ALA A 117 -14.27 -2.62 -17.86
C ALA A 117 -15.11 -2.83 -19.14
N THR A 118 -14.94 -1.93 -20.10
CA THR A 118 -15.68 -1.94 -21.37
C THR A 118 -14.78 -2.24 -22.56
N GLY A 119 -13.46 -2.33 -22.36
CA GLY A 119 -12.47 -2.72 -23.35
C GLY A 119 -11.94 -4.13 -23.09
N ALA A 120 -11.20 -4.68 -24.05
CA ALA A 120 -10.54 -5.97 -23.90
C ALA A 120 -9.26 -5.85 -23.07
N ASP A 121 -9.10 -6.80 -22.14
CA ASP A 121 -7.92 -7.12 -21.33
C ASP A 121 -7.47 -6.09 -20.29
N VAL A 122 -8.05 -6.24 -19.10
CA VAL A 122 -7.48 -5.74 -17.85
C VAL A 122 -6.58 -6.83 -17.28
N ASP A 123 -5.27 -6.69 -17.47
CA ASP A 123 -4.29 -7.68 -17.00
C ASP A 123 -3.95 -7.48 -15.52
N THR A 124 -4.32 -8.45 -14.68
CA THR A 124 -4.00 -8.43 -13.24
C THR A 124 -2.55 -8.84 -12.94
N ASP A 125 -1.85 -9.53 -13.85
CA ASP A 125 -0.42 -9.79 -13.74
C ASP A 125 0.37 -8.49 -13.92
N GLU A 126 0.01 -7.66 -14.91
CA GLU A 126 0.58 -6.32 -15.07
C GLU A 126 0.41 -5.49 -13.78
N LEU A 127 -0.78 -5.53 -13.16
CA LEU A 127 -1.00 -4.83 -11.90
C LEU A 127 -0.07 -5.33 -10.79
N ARG A 128 0.11 -6.65 -10.67
CA ARG A 128 1.01 -7.24 -9.67
C ARG A 128 2.45 -6.77 -9.87
N ASP A 129 2.93 -6.71 -11.11
CA ASP A 129 4.26 -6.20 -11.43
C ASP A 129 4.41 -4.72 -11.07
N ARG A 130 3.37 -3.92 -11.33
CA ARG A 130 3.34 -2.48 -11.01
C ARG A 130 3.38 -2.22 -9.52
N LEU A 131 2.60 -2.97 -8.74
CA LEU A 131 2.55 -2.83 -7.29
C LEU A 131 3.70 -3.53 -6.56
N GLY A 132 4.37 -4.47 -7.22
CA GLY A 132 5.57 -5.14 -6.73
C GLY A 132 6.83 -4.33 -7.07
N ALA A 133 7.63 -4.82 -8.00
CA ALA A 133 8.96 -4.31 -8.29
C ALA A 133 8.99 -2.84 -8.79
N ARG A 134 7.88 -2.33 -9.34
CA ARG A 134 7.83 -1.00 -9.97
C ARG A 134 7.13 0.07 -9.13
N LEU A 135 6.61 -0.27 -7.95
CA LEU A 135 5.84 0.67 -7.14
C LEU A 135 6.68 1.91 -6.81
N PHE A 136 7.94 1.69 -6.43
CA PHE A 136 8.85 2.75 -6.02
C PHE A 136 9.21 3.69 -7.19
N THR A 137 9.21 3.19 -8.43
CA THR A 137 9.37 4.02 -9.63
C THR A 137 8.28 5.09 -9.73
N ALA A 138 7.06 4.81 -9.27
CA ALA A 138 5.97 5.79 -9.24
C ALA A 138 6.19 6.89 -8.18
N GLY A 139 6.92 6.57 -7.10
CA GLY A 139 7.32 7.51 -6.05
C GLY A 139 8.59 8.31 -6.37
N GLY A 140 9.37 7.88 -7.36
CA GLY A 140 10.66 8.49 -7.69
C GLY A 140 11.80 8.11 -6.74
N PHE A 141 11.59 7.11 -5.88
CA PHE A 141 12.56 6.57 -4.93
C PHE A 141 12.72 5.06 -5.14
N ASP A 142 13.58 4.41 -4.37
CA ASP A 142 13.77 2.95 -4.38
C ASP A 142 13.28 2.30 -3.07
N GLU A 143 13.33 0.97 -3.00
CA GLU A 143 12.96 0.23 -1.80
C GLU A 143 13.85 0.62 -0.60
N ASP A 144 15.14 0.84 -0.84
CA ASP A 144 16.13 1.15 0.21
C ASP A 144 15.83 2.49 0.88
N TYR A 145 15.35 3.48 0.13
CA TYR A 145 14.87 4.74 0.69
C TYR A 145 13.73 4.53 1.69
N TYR A 146 12.69 3.81 1.31
CA TYR A 146 11.53 3.56 2.18
C TYR A 146 11.89 2.69 3.39
N ARG A 147 12.77 1.71 3.19
CA ARG A 147 13.36 0.92 4.27
C ARG A 147 14.11 1.81 5.25
N ALA A 148 14.91 2.76 4.78
CA ALA A 148 15.63 3.70 5.64
C ALA A 148 14.69 4.64 6.42
N GLU A 149 13.58 5.08 5.82
CA GLU A 149 12.54 5.85 6.53
C GLU A 149 11.90 5.06 7.68
N VAL A 150 11.64 3.76 7.48
CA VAL A 150 11.18 2.87 8.56
C VAL A 150 12.21 2.80 9.69
N GLY A 151 13.51 2.70 9.36
CA GLY A 151 14.60 2.75 10.33
C GLY A 151 14.59 4.03 11.17
N ARG A 152 14.51 5.20 10.51
CA ARG A 152 14.41 6.51 11.18
C ARG A 152 13.22 6.58 12.15
N CYS A 153 12.07 6.05 11.73
CA CYS A 153 10.86 6.00 12.56
C CYS A 153 11.05 5.16 13.83
N ILE A 154 11.71 4.00 13.71
CA ILE A 154 11.99 3.10 14.83
C ILE A 154 12.97 3.76 15.81
N GLU A 155 14.05 4.35 15.31
CA GLU A 155 15.03 5.08 16.12
C GLU A 155 14.39 6.24 16.88
N HIS A 156 13.56 7.03 16.21
CA HIS A 156 12.84 8.14 16.83
C HIS A 156 11.96 7.68 18.00
N ARG A 157 11.21 6.59 17.82
CA ARG A 157 10.38 6.01 18.89
C ARG A 157 11.21 5.52 20.08
N ARG A 158 12.36 4.90 19.83
CA ARG A 158 13.28 4.43 20.88
C ARG A 158 13.83 5.59 21.71
N HIS A 159 14.23 6.70 21.08
CA HIS A 159 14.72 7.88 21.81
C HIS A 159 13.65 8.48 22.73
N ARG A 160 12.39 8.49 22.30
CA ARG A 160 11.26 8.96 23.09
C ARG A 160 10.90 8.10 24.31
N LEU A 161 11.17 6.80 24.27
CA LEU A 161 10.87 5.88 25.37
C LEU A 161 11.95 5.87 26.45
N ASN A 162 13.15 6.35 26.12
CA ASN A 162 14.33 6.35 26.98
C ASN A 162 14.66 7.74 27.57
N GLY A 163 13.88 8.77 27.25
CA GLY A 163 14.00 10.14 27.77
C GLY A 163 12.77 10.54 28.55
#